data_AF-A0A971RYW6-F1
#
_entry.id   AF-A0A971RYW6-F1
#
_cell.length_a   1.000
_cell.length_b   1.000
_cell.length_c   1.000
_cell.angle_alpha   90.00
_cell.angle_beta   90.00
_cell.angle_gamma   90.00
#
_symmetry.space_group_name_H-M   'P 1'
#
loop_
_entity.id
_entity.type
_entity.pdbx_description
1 polymer ?
#
loop_
_entity_poly.entity_id
_entity_poly.type
_entity_poly.pdbx_seq_one_letter_code
_entity_poly.pdbx_strand_id
1 'polypeptide(L)'
;MELLRDKLAQKKFVVTVEVEPPKGADPWQVYERIRPLVDYVDGVNIADCPMAKMRMSPIALACLVQKELNLETIFHLTCRDRNVIGLQSELLGAYALGVRNILTLTGDKPVQGDHPQATGIFEVDSLGLAQLAYNLNQGRDLMGNSLDRPTDFFIGGVANPTAEDLGKEIAKIEKKVASGVKFFQTQPIFDLKQLEKFLQALPKIDAYFIFGLMPLKSAKLANYLNNNVPGIHVPEKLIDRLQVKGREAGFEIAQELFTEMKKMVHGVHIFPMGDIDLVTALLKEKEFNGRSSNIS
;
A
#
# COMPACT_ATOMS: atom_id res chain seq x y z
N MET A 1 -1.34 12.02 -17.72
CA MET A 1 -1.77 10.87 -16.91
C MET A 1 -2.80 11.39 -15.91
N GLU A 2 -3.90 10.67 -15.71
CA GLU A 2 -4.89 11.00 -14.69
C GLU A 2 -4.39 10.58 -13.30
N LEU A 3 -4.53 11.45 -12.29
CA LEU A 3 -4.01 11.22 -10.94
C LEU A 3 -4.84 10.13 -10.21
N LEU A 4 -4.19 9.38 -9.32
CA LEU A 4 -4.79 8.34 -8.48
C LEU A 4 -5.98 8.89 -7.68
N ARG A 5 -5.80 10.06 -7.06
CA ARG A 5 -6.86 10.76 -6.34
C ARG A 5 -8.09 11.01 -7.22
N ASP A 6 -7.87 11.46 -8.46
CA ASP A 6 -8.95 11.78 -9.39
C ASP A 6 -9.67 10.53 -9.88
N LYS A 7 -8.93 9.44 -10.15
CA LYS A 7 -9.51 8.14 -10.50
C LYS A 7 -10.44 7.62 -9.40
N LEU A 8 -9.97 7.66 -8.16
CA LEU A 8 -10.76 7.27 -6.98
C LEU A 8 -12.00 8.16 -6.81
N ALA A 9 -11.85 9.48 -6.96
CA ALA A 9 -12.96 10.44 -6.91
C ALA A 9 -14.03 10.16 -7.98
N GLN A 10 -13.61 9.74 -9.18
CA GLN A 10 -14.47 9.33 -10.27
C GLN A 10 -15.00 7.90 -10.15
N LYS A 11 -14.73 7.21 -9.02
CA LYS A 11 -15.12 5.81 -8.78
C LYS A 11 -14.56 4.84 -9.83
N LYS A 12 -13.44 5.18 -10.46
CA LYS A 12 -12.69 4.24 -11.30
C LYS A 12 -11.96 3.26 -10.39
N PHE A 13 -12.04 1.97 -10.75
CA PHE A 13 -11.30 0.94 -10.04
C PHE A 13 -9.79 1.13 -10.27
N VAL A 14 -9.01 1.20 -9.19
CA VAL A 14 -7.55 1.42 -9.28
C VAL A 14 -6.76 0.15 -8.97
N VAL A 15 -5.61 0.00 -9.63
CA VAL A 15 -4.63 -1.05 -9.34
C VAL A 15 -3.32 -0.39 -8.92
N THR A 16 -2.79 -0.73 -7.76
CA THR A 16 -1.44 -0.34 -7.39
C THR A 16 -0.56 -1.56 -7.17
N VAL A 17 0.75 -1.38 -7.26
CA VAL A 17 1.72 -2.46 -7.04
C VAL A 17 2.81 -2.02 -6.09
N GLU A 18 3.30 -2.92 -5.24
CA GLU A 18 4.40 -2.63 -4.32
C GLU A 18 5.77 -2.90 -4.96
N VAL A 19 6.71 -2.00 -4.69
CA VAL A 19 8.13 -2.24 -4.92
C VAL A 19 8.95 -1.91 -3.67
N GLU A 20 9.96 -2.74 -3.45
CA GLU A 20 11.00 -2.44 -2.46
C GLU A 20 12.06 -1.55 -3.10
N PRO A 21 12.48 -0.45 -2.43
CA PRO A 21 13.64 0.29 -2.89
C PRO A 21 14.90 -0.58 -2.88
N PRO A 22 15.90 -0.28 -3.74
CA PRO A 22 17.14 -1.04 -3.77
C PRO A 22 17.95 -0.82 -2.48
N LYS A 23 18.83 -1.78 -2.18
CA LYS A 23 19.82 -1.62 -1.10
C LYS A 23 20.96 -0.67 -1.50
N GLY A 24 21.30 -0.62 -2.80
CA GLY A 24 22.33 0.24 -3.36
C GLY A 24 21.79 1.58 -3.88
N ALA A 25 22.68 2.38 -4.47
CA ALA A 25 22.36 3.70 -5.01
C ALA A 25 21.76 3.67 -6.45
N ASP A 26 21.74 2.51 -7.09
CA ASP A 26 21.25 2.36 -8.47
C ASP A 26 19.74 2.01 -8.49
N PRO A 27 18.87 2.88 -9.05
CA PRO A 27 17.44 2.61 -9.18
C PRO A 27 17.09 1.78 -10.43
N TRP A 28 18.05 1.51 -11.33
CA TRP A 28 17.76 0.92 -12.65
C TRP A 28 16.98 -0.39 -12.58
N GLN A 29 17.35 -1.28 -11.66
CA GLN A 29 16.67 -2.56 -11.47
C GLN A 29 15.20 -2.41 -11.07
N VAL A 30 14.83 -1.31 -10.41
CA VAL A 30 13.44 -1.02 -10.09
C VAL A 30 12.68 -0.62 -11.34
N TYR A 31 13.28 0.17 -12.23
CA TYR A 31 12.65 0.56 -13.49
C TYR A 31 12.38 -0.64 -14.38
N GLU A 32 13.36 -1.53 -14.55
CA GLU A 32 13.19 -2.75 -15.36
C GLU A 32 12.05 -3.63 -14.84
N ARG A 33 11.86 -3.68 -13.51
CA ARG A 33 10.77 -4.42 -12.88
C ARG A 33 9.41 -3.74 -13.05
N ILE A 34 9.33 -2.42 -13.01
CA ILE A 34 8.05 -1.70 -13.12
C ILE A 34 7.61 -1.52 -14.57
N ARG A 35 8.56 -1.36 -15.50
CA ARG A 35 8.29 -1.02 -16.91
C ARG A 35 7.22 -1.90 -17.58
N PRO A 36 7.18 -3.24 -17.37
CA PRO A 36 6.12 -4.09 -17.94
C PRO A 36 4.71 -3.83 -17.39
N LEU A 37 4.60 -3.15 -16.25
CA LEU A 37 3.35 -2.89 -15.51
C LEU A 37 2.78 -1.49 -15.75
N VAL A 38 3.55 -0.56 -16.35
CA VAL A 38 3.18 0.88 -16.45
C VAL A 38 1.80 1.09 -17.06
N ASP A 39 1.43 0.31 -18.07
CA ASP A 39 0.12 0.43 -18.75
C ASP A 39 -1.03 -0.26 -17.99
N TYR A 40 -0.72 -1.01 -16.92
CA TYR A 40 -1.68 -1.86 -16.21
C TYR A 40 -2.01 -1.37 -14.79
N VAL A 41 -1.18 -0.48 -14.23
CA VAL A 41 -1.30 0.02 -12.86
C VAL A 41 -1.50 1.53 -12.84
N ASP A 42 -2.22 2.00 -11.83
CA ASP A 42 -2.54 3.39 -11.59
C ASP A 42 -1.55 4.07 -10.62
N GLY A 43 -0.73 3.29 -9.91
CA GLY A 43 0.35 3.79 -9.10
C GLY A 43 1.25 2.72 -8.50
N VAL A 44 2.41 3.12 -8.01
CA VAL A 44 3.39 2.23 -7.38
C VAL A 44 3.63 2.66 -5.94
N ASN A 45 3.43 1.73 -5.02
CA ASN A 45 3.82 1.88 -3.63
C ASN A 45 5.32 1.64 -3.48
N ILE A 46 6.00 2.56 -2.78
CA ILE A 46 7.43 2.46 -2.52
C ILE A 46 7.66 2.34 -1.02
N ALA A 47 8.07 1.14 -0.59
CA ALA A 47 8.18 0.80 0.82
C ALA A 47 9.34 1.53 1.53
N ASP A 48 9.14 1.91 2.79
CA ASP A 48 10.15 2.62 3.60
C ASP A 48 10.91 1.64 4.51
N CYS A 49 12.04 1.15 4.00
CA CYS A 49 12.91 0.18 4.69
C CYS A 49 12.09 -0.99 5.30
N PRO A 50 11.39 -1.79 4.48
CA PRO A 50 10.51 -2.85 4.96
C PRO A 50 11.26 -3.84 5.85
N MET A 51 10.59 -4.35 6.90
CA MET A 51 11.20 -5.18 7.96
C MET A 51 12.35 -4.48 8.69
N ALA A 52 12.34 -3.14 8.75
CA ALA A 52 13.43 -2.31 9.28
C ALA A 52 14.80 -2.59 8.63
N LYS A 53 14.83 -3.04 7.37
CA LYS A 53 16.08 -3.26 6.63
C LYS A 53 16.43 -2.02 5.81
N MET A 54 17.64 -1.49 5.96
CA MET A 54 18.07 -0.27 5.30
C MET A 54 17.93 -0.38 3.77
N ARG A 55 17.29 0.62 3.16
CA ARG A 55 17.09 0.78 1.71
C ARG A 55 17.24 2.24 1.30
N MET A 56 17.30 2.49 -0.01
CA MET A 56 17.20 3.83 -0.59
C MET A 56 15.94 4.55 -0.08
N SER A 57 16.03 5.87 0.09
CA SER A 57 14.89 6.71 0.49
C SER A 57 13.68 6.47 -0.43
N PRO A 58 12.49 6.19 0.12
CA PRO A 58 11.29 5.96 -0.67
C PRO A 58 10.85 7.23 -1.41
N ILE A 59 11.12 8.42 -0.87
CA ILE A 59 10.82 9.71 -1.50
C ILE A 59 11.72 9.96 -2.71
N ALA A 60 13.01 9.67 -2.58
CA ALA A 60 13.95 9.81 -3.69
C ALA A 60 13.58 8.87 -4.84
N LEU A 61 13.32 7.59 -4.53
CA LEU A 61 12.90 6.63 -5.54
C LEU A 61 11.54 6.97 -6.15
N ALA A 62 10.60 7.51 -5.36
CA ALA A 62 9.30 7.97 -5.85
C ALA A 62 9.43 9.06 -6.92
N CYS A 63 10.24 10.08 -6.63
CA CYS A 63 10.54 11.15 -7.59
C CYS A 63 11.18 10.60 -8.87
N LEU A 64 12.13 9.67 -8.71
CA LEU A 64 12.84 9.06 -9.83
C LEU A 64 11.92 8.20 -10.72
N VAL A 65 11.08 7.34 -10.11
CA VAL A 65 10.08 6.53 -10.83
C VAL A 65 9.06 7.41 -11.56
N GLN A 66 8.57 8.47 -10.92
CA GLN A 66 7.66 9.43 -11.57
C GLN A 66 8.29 10.08 -12.80
N LYS A 67 9.57 10.47 -12.72
CA LYS A 67 10.28 11.12 -13.83
C LYS A 67 10.59 10.15 -14.97
N GLU A 68 11.07 8.96 -14.65
CA GLU A 68 11.52 7.98 -15.64
C GLU A 68 10.36 7.25 -16.32
N LEU A 69 9.32 6.90 -15.56
CA LEU A 69 8.23 6.04 -16.04
C LEU A 69 6.90 6.78 -16.22
N ASN A 70 6.82 8.07 -15.86
CA ASN A 70 5.58 8.84 -15.90
C ASN A 70 4.41 8.12 -15.19
N LEU A 71 4.69 7.53 -14.02
CA LEU A 71 3.78 6.71 -13.24
C LEU A 71 3.65 7.27 -11.83
N GLU A 72 2.43 7.39 -11.32
CA GLU A 72 2.20 7.91 -9.98
C GLU A 72 2.81 7.01 -8.91
N THR A 73 3.30 7.62 -7.84
CA THR A 73 3.90 6.88 -6.73
C THR A 73 3.21 7.20 -5.41
N ILE A 74 3.17 6.20 -4.53
CA ILE A 74 2.73 6.29 -3.14
C ILE A 74 3.93 5.94 -2.28
N PHE A 75 4.62 6.93 -1.74
CA PHE A 75 5.75 6.64 -0.86
C PHE A 75 5.22 6.28 0.52
N HIS A 76 5.78 5.22 1.10
CA HIS A 76 5.58 4.92 2.50
C HIS A 76 6.46 5.87 3.32
N LEU A 77 5.99 6.25 4.50
CA LEU A 77 6.81 6.97 5.48
C LEU A 77 6.57 6.38 6.86
N THR A 78 7.66 5.98 7.52
CA THR A 78 7.62 5.34 8.85
C THR A 78 8.11 6.29 9.94
N CYS A 79 7.61 6.08 11.16
CA CYS A 79 7.99 6.87 12.35
C CYS A 79 9.20 6.27 13.11
N ARG A 80 9.73 5.14 12.62
CA ARG A 80 10.78 4.33 13.27
C ARG A 80 12.07 5.12 13.46
N ASP A 81 12.53 5.84 12.44
CA ASP A 81 13.92 6.31 12.33
C ASP A 81 14.05 7.85 12.28
N ARG A 82 12.93 8.58 12.43
CA ARG A 82 12.88 10.04 12.34
C ARG A 82 12.05 10.65 13.46
N ASN A 83 12.53 11.76 14.02
CA ASN A 83 11.75 12.59 14.96
C ASN A 83 10.76 13.48 14.20
N VAL A 84 9.89 14.20 14.92
CA VAL A 84 8.87 15.06 14.30
C VAL A 84 9.44 16.18 13.42
N ILE A 85 10.67 16.62 13.67
CA ILE A 85 11.37 17.61 12.83
C ILE A 85 11.74 16.95 11.50
N GLY A 86 12.39 15.78 11.56
CA GLY A 86 12.77 15.00 10.37
C GLY A 86 11.58 14.58 9.53
N LEU A 87 10.48 14.14 10.16
CA LEU A 87 9.25 13.74 9.47
C LEU A 87 8.63 14.92 8.69
N GLN A 88 8.51 16.10 9.31
CA GLN A 88 7.98 17.29 8.63
C GLN A 88 8.90 17.77 7.51
N SER A 89 10.22 17.72 7.73
CA SER A 89 11.21 18.06 6.70
C SER A 89 11.11 17.15 5.47
N GLU A 90 11.02 15.83 5.69
CA GLU A 90 10.85 14.83 4.62
C GLU A 90 9.55 15.05 3.85
N LEU A 91 8.44 15.31 4.55
CA LEU A 91 7.16 15.64 3.92
C LEU A 91 7.29 16.90 3.04
N LEU A 92 7.82 18.00 3.55
CA LEU A 92 8.03 19.21 2.74
C LEU A 92 8.94 18.94 1.53
N GLY A 93 10.00 18.15 1.70
CA GLY A 93 10.88 17.71 0.62
C GLY A 93 10.15 16.88 -0.45
N ALA A 94 9.37 15.88 -0.05
CA ALA A 94 8.53 15.08 -0.95
C ALA A 94 7.56 15.97 -1.74
N TYR A 95 6.94 16.95 -1.06
CA TYR A 95 6.06 17.89 -1.72
C TYR A 95 6.81 18.75 -2.75
N ALA A 96 7.97 19.31 -2.40
CA ALA A 96 8.78 20.07 -3.35
C ALA A 96 9.19 19.24 -4.59
N LEU A 97 9.40 17.94 -4.42
CA LEU A 97 9.80 17.01 -5.49
C LEU A 97 8.65 16.54 -6.41
N GLY A 98 7.41 16.94 -6.16
CA GLY A 98 6.26 16.49 -6.97
C GLY A 98 5.66 15.16 -6.53
N VAL A 99 6.07 14.60 -5.39
CA VAL A 99 5.49 13.35 -4.85
C VAL A 99 4.34 13.71 -3.91
N ARG A 100 3.14 13.18 -4.18
CA ARG A 100 1.89 13.68 -3.57
C ARG A 100 1.08 12.64 -2.81
N ASN A 101 1.31 11.36 -3.04
CA ASN A 101 0.57 10.30 -2.35
C ASN A 101 1.46 9.69 -1.26
N ILE A 102 0.93 9.61 -0.04
CA ILE A 102 1.67 9.11 1.12
C ILE A 102 0.95 7.92 1.73
N LEU A 103 1.68 6.93 2.23
CA LEU A 103 1.14 5.90 3.11
C LEU A 103 1.80 6.04 4.49
N THR A 104 1.02 6.42 5.51
CA THR A 104 1.56 6.68 6.85
C THR A 104 1.64 5.41 7.68
N LEU A 105 2.83 5.12 8.21
CA LEU A 105 3.13 3.89 8.93
C LEU A 105 3.84 4.20 10.25
N THR A 106 3.59 3.37 11.27
CA THR A 106 4.40 3.44 12.51
C THR A 106 5.80 2.90 12.23
N GLY A 107 5.91 1.80 11.48
CA GLY A 107 7.17 1.15 11.13
C GLY A 107 7.53 -0.01 12.07
N ASP A 108 8.32 -0.94 11.54
CA ASP A 108 8.86 -2.08 12.27
C ASP A 108 9.91 -1.63 13.31
N LYS A 109 10.15 -2.41 14.35
CA LYS A 109 11.19 -2.06 15.34
C LYS A 109 12.58 -2.33 14.75
N PRO A 110 13.61 -1.49 14.99
CA PRO A 110 14.95 -1.71 14.44
C PRO A 110 15.54 -3.10 14.74
N VAL A 111 15.21 -3.68 15.90
CA VAL A 111 15.62 -5.04 16.31
C VAL A 111 15.19 -6.15 15.34
N GLN A 112 14.17 -5.91 14.51
CA GLN A 112 13.68 -6.86 13.50
C GLN A 112 14.47 -6.77 12.18
N GLY A 113 15.27 -5.71 12.01
CA GLY A 113 15.98 -5.39 10.79
C GLY A 113 17.46 -5.76 10.79
N ASP A 114 18.21 -5.14 9.88
CA ASP A 114 19.66 -5.33 9.74
C ASP A 114 20.51 -4.35 10.57
N HIS A 115 19.85 -3.44 11.30
CA HIS A 115 20.48 -2.50 12.24
C HIS A 115 19.86 -2.60 13.64
N PRO A 116 19.98 -3.75 14.33
CA PRO A 116 19.28 -3.99 15.59
C PRO A 116 19.72 -3.07 16.74
N GLN A 117 20.88 -2.42 16.62
CA GLN A 117 21.41 -1.45 17.58
C GLN A 117 20.94 -0.01 17.33
N ALA A 118 20.26 0.25 16.21
CA ALA A 118 19.74 1.59 15.92
C ALA A 118 18.60 1.95 16.90
N THR A 119 18.54 3.23 17.28
CA THR A 119 17.48 3.73 18.17
C THR A 119 16.19 3.91 17.38
N GLY A 120 15.11 3.31 17.86
CA GLY A 120 13.77 3.60 17.35
C GLY A 120 13.24 4.90 17.96
N ILE A 121 12.87 5.86 17.13
CA ILE A 121 12.43 7.19 17.56
C ILE A 121 10.97 7.15 18.03
N PHE A 122 10.02 6.81 17.14
CA PHE A 122 8.61 6.60 17.47
C PHE A 122 7.97 7.71 18.32
N GLU A 123 8.35 8.98 18.11
CA GLU A 123 7.71 10.14 18.78
C GLU A 123 6.22 10.26 18.44
N VAL A 124 5.84 9.77 17.26
CA VAL A 124 4.46 9.62 16.80
C VAL A 124 4.27 8.23 16.21
N ASP A 125 3.01 7.82 16.07
CA ASP A 125 2.62 6.62 15.33
C ASP A 125 2.01 6.98 13.96
N SER A 126 1.49 5.99 13.22
CA SER A 126 0.84 6.23 11.91
C SER A 126 -0.29 7.28 11.95
N LEU A 127 -1.01 7.41 13.07
CA LEU A 127 -2.07 8.42 13.21
C LEU A 127 -1.47 9.81 13.43
N GLY A 128 -0.46 9.92 14.31
CA GLY A 128 0.26 11.17 14.50
C GLY A 128 0.98 11.64 13.22
N LEU A 129 1.56 10.73 12.43
CA LEU A 129 2.15 11.06 11.14
C LEU A 129 1.10 11.54 10.12
N ALA A 130 -0.10 10.93 10.09
CA ALA A 130 -1.20 11.43 9.27
C ALA A 130 -1.60 12.84 9.69
N GLN A 131 -1.67 13.11 11.01
CA GLN A 131 -1.96 14.43 11.54
C GLN A 131 -0.90 15.47 11.15
N LEU A 132 0.38 15.10 11.16
CA LEU A 132 1.47 15.98 10.68
C LEU A 132 1.24 16.37 9.21
N ALA A 133 1.06 15.38 8.33
CA ALA A 133 0.81 15.64 6.92
C ALA A 133 -0.47 16.46 6.67
N TYR A 134 -1.52 16.20 7.45
CA TYR A 134 -2.75 16.98 7.40
C TYR A 134 -2.54 18.45 7.83
N ASN A 135 -1.79 18.70 8.90
CA ASN A 135 -1.48 20.07 9.34
C ASN A 135 -0.68 20.83 8.26
N LEU A 136 0.26 20.17 7.59
CA LEU A 136 1.00 20.76 6.47
C LEU A 136 0.04 21.09 5.30
N ASN A 137 -0.97 20.25 5.04
CA ASN A 137 -2.03 20.56 4.07
C ASN A 137 -2.88 21.77 4.50
N GLN A 138 -3.00 22.04 5.81
CA GLN A 138 -3.63 23.25 6.34
C GLN A 138 -2.67 24.46 6.39
N GLY A 139 -1.44 24.32 5.89
CA GLY A 139 -0.45 25.39 5.84
C GLY A 139 0.23 25.68 7.16
N ARG A 140 0.32 24.70 8.07
CA ARG A 140 0.94 24.87 9.39
C ARG A 140 1.83 23.70 9.78
N ASP A 141 2.90 24.00 10.50
CA ASP A 141 3.74 22.97 11.13
C ASP A 141 3.08 22.42 12.42
N LEU A 142 3.74 21.46 13.07
CA LEU A 142 3.30 20.85 14.34
C LEU A 142 3.12 21.88 15.47
N MET A 143 3.92 22.95 15.48
CA MET A 143 3.86 24.01 16.49
C MET A 143 2.81 25.07 16.17
N GLY A 144 2.15 24.98 15.01
CA GLY A 144 1.15 25.94 14.54
C GLY A 144 1.74 27.13 13.80
N ASN A 145 3.04 27.15 13.52
CA ASN A 145 3.65 28.19 12.69
C ASN A 145 3.15 28.06 11.26
N SER A 146 2.94 29.18 10.59
CA SER A 146 2.46 29.19 9.21
C SER A 146 3.57 28.82 8.22
N LEU A 147 3.21 28.05 7.21
CA LEU A 147 4.05 27.79 6.04
C LEU A 147 3.87 28.91 5.01
N ASP A 148 4.86 29.09 4.14
CA ASP A 148 4.77 30.00 3.00
C ASP A 148 3.66 29.56 2.02
N ARG A 149 3.50 28.24 1.84
CA ARG A 149 2.39 27.61 1.10
C ARG A 149 1.96 26.30 1.77
N PRO A 150 0.66 25.98 1.78
CA PRO A 150 0.19 24.67 2.20
C PRO A 150 0.65 23.58 1.22
N THR A 151 0.80 22.37 1.75
CA THR A 151 0.91 21.16 0.92
C THR A 151 -0.47 20.68 0.45
N ASP A 152 -0.49 19.64 -0.38
CA ASP A 152 -1.73 18.98 -0.83
C ASP A 152 -1.48 17.47 -1.00
N PHE A 153 -1.13 16.80 0.10
CA PHE A 153 -0.94 15.36 0.14
C PHE A 153 -2.25 14.60 0.05
N PHE A 154 -2.26 13.53 -0.75
CA PHE A 154 -3.27 12.48 -0.67
C PHE A 154 -2.82 11.47 0.38
N ILE A 155 -3.41 11.57 1.57
CA ILE A 155 -2.94 10.86 2.76
C ILE A 155 -3.59 9.48 2.80
N GLY A 156 -2.77 8.45 2.82
CA GLY A 156 -3.15 7.06 2.98
C GLY A 156 -2.80 6.51 4.35
N GLY A 157 -3.59 5.56 4.82
CA GLY A 157 -3.31 4.77 6.01
C GLY A 157 -3.46 3.27 5.77
N VAL A 158 -3.11 2.47 6.77
CA VAL A 158 -3.38 1.02 6.76
C VAL A 158 -4.63 0.70 7.56
N ALA A 159 -5.45 -0.21 7.03
CA ALA A 159 -6.57 -0.84 7.70
C ALA A 159 -6.34 -2.36 7.84
N ASN A 160 -6.87 -2.96 8.90
CA ASN A 160 -6.79 -4.39 9.16
C ASN A 160 -8.16 -5.07 9.20
N PRO A 161 -8.70 -5.50 8.05
CA PRO A 161 -9.95 -6.27 7.98
C PRO A 161 -9.93 -7.59 8.77
N THR A 162 -8.76 -8.10 9.13
CA THR A 162 -8.61 -9.37 9.85
C THR A 162 -8.44 -9.19 11.37
N ALA A 163 -8.59 -7.96 11.86
CA ALA A 163 -8.48 -7.65 13.29
C ALA A 163 -9.45 -8.49 14.14
N GLU A 164 -8.93 -9.06 15.24
CA GLU A 164 -9.73 -9.81 16.21
C GLU A 164 -10.88 -8.96 16.78
N ASP A 165 -10.57 -7.69 17.08
CA ASP A 165 -11.54 -6.68 17.49
C ASP A 165 -11.79 -5.69 16.34
N LEU A 166 -12.78 -6.02 15.51
CA LEU A 166 -13.21 -5.17 14.40
C LEU A 166 -13.73 -3.81 14.88
N GLY A 167 -14.39 -3.73 16.03
CA GLY A 167 -14.90 -2.47 16.56
C GLY A 167 -13.77 -1.49 16.89
N LYS A 168 -12.70 -1.99 17.51
CA LYS A 168 -11.49 -1.21 17.76
C LYS A 168 -10.78 -0.80 16.48
N GLU A 169 -10.76 -1.65 15.46
CA GLU A 169 -10.18 -1.31 14.17
C GLU A 169 -10.97 -0.21 13.46
N ILE A 170 -12.30 -0.30 13.45
CA ILE A 170 -13.19 0.72 12.88
C ILE A 170 -12.98 2.07 13.60
N ALA A 171 -12.93 2.06 14.93
CA ALA A 171 -12.66 3.29 15.70
C ALA A 171 -11.29 3.91 15.37
N LYS A 172 -10.27 3.12 15.00
CA LYS A 172 -8.99 3.65 14.51
C LYS A 172 -9.12 4.24 13.11
N ILE A 173 -9.88 3.60 12.22
CA ILE A 173 -10.16 4.11 10.87
C ILE A 173 -10.85 5.47 10.96
N GLU A 174 -11.89 5.61 11.79
CA GLU A 174 -12.59 6.88 11.99
C GLU A 174 -11.65 7.98 12.49
N LYS A 175 -10.78 7.67 13.47
CA LYS A 175 -9.75 8.61 13.93
C LYS A 175 -8.78 9.01 12.81
N LYS A 176 -8.34 8.05 12.00
CA LYS A 176 -7.45 8.30 10.86
C LYS A 176 -8.12 9.19 9.82
N VAL A 177 -9.39 8.97 9.50
CA VAL A 177 -10.17 9.83 8.59
C VAL A 177 -10.31 11.24 9.16
N ALA A 178 -10.56 11.38 10.47
CA ALA A 178 -10.61 12.68 11.14
C ALA A 178 -9.26 13.43 11.08
N SER A 179 -8.14 12.69 11.04
CA SER A 179 -6.79 13.22 10.82
C SER A 179 -6.42 13.39 9.33
N GLY A 180 -7.40 13.36 8.42
CA GLY A 180 -7.20 13.68 7.00
C GLY A 180 -6.82 12.50 6.10
N VAL A 181 -6.81 11.26 6.60
CA VAL A 181 -6.62 10.08 5.75
C VAL A 181 -7.79 9.94 4.77
N LYS A 182 -7.47 9.81 3.48
CA LYS A 182 -8.43 9.71 2.36
C LYS A 182 -8.46 8.36 1.67
N PHE A 183 -7.47 7.50 1.90
CA PHE A 183 -7.54 6.11 1.44
C PHE A 183 -6.88 5.15 2.42
N PHE A 184 -7.29 3.89 2.36
CA PHE A 184 -6.73 2.81 3.15
C PHE A 184 -6.21 1.71 2.25
N GLN A 185 -5.01 1.22 2.57
CA GLN A 185 -4.48 -0.04 2.05
C GLN A 185 -4.52 -1.13 3.12
N THR A 186 -4.69 -2.38 2.70
CA THR A 186 -4.69 -3.52 3.62
C THR A 186 -3.49 -4.41 3.35
N GLN A 187 -3.14 -5.23 4.34
CA GLN A 187 -2.32 -6.41 4.08
C GLN A 187 -3.07 -7.39 3.15
N PRO A 188 -2.37 -8.37 2.56
CA PRO A 188 -3.00 -9.42 1.78
C PRO A 188 -4.07 -10.16 2.58
N ILE A 189 -5.25 -10.32 1.98
CA ILE A 189 -6.35 -11.04 2.61
C ILE A 189 -6.84 -12.10 1.64
N PHE A 190 -6.98 -13.31 2.17
CA PHE A 190 -7.30 -14.52 1.43
C PHE A 190 -8.71 -15.05 1.70
N ASP A 191 -9.43 -14.43 2.65
CA ASP A 191 -10.83 -14.74 2.95
C ASP A 191 -11.72 -13.55 2.58
N LEU A 192 -12.45 -13.69 1.48
CA LEU A 192 -13.40 -12.69 1.02
C LEU A 192 -14.53 -12.47 2.03
N LYS A 193 -14.97 -13.50 2.77
CA LYS A 193 -16.05 -13.34 3.77
C LYS A 193 -15.64 -12.38 4.88
N GLN A 194 -14.37 -12.43 5.27
CA GLN A 194 -13.81 -11.52 6.26
C GLN A 194 -13.77 -10.08 5.73
N LEU A 195 -13.42 -9.90 4.46
CA LEU A 195 -13.51 -8.59 3.80
C LEU A 195 -14.95 -8.08 3.77
N GLU A 196 -15.94 -8.89 3.37
CA GLU A 196 -17.33 -8.41 3.30
C GLU A 196 -17.82 -8.00 4.69
N LYS A 197 -17.51 -8.79 5.73
CA LYS A 197 -17.86 -8.47 7.11
C LYS A 197 -17.24 -7.15 7.56
N PHE A 198 -15.97 -6.91 7.23
CA PHE A 198 -15.29 -5.66 7.52
C PHE A 198 -15.97 -4.48 6.82
N LEU A 199 -16.23 -4.59 5.51
CA LEU A 199 -16.86 -3.54 4.72
C LEU A 199 -18.29 -3.22 5.19
N GLN A 200 -19.07 -4.25 5.57
CA GLN A 200 -20.42 -4.08 6.12
C GLN A 200 -20.43 -3.42 7.50
N ALA A 201 -19.37 -3.62 8.29
CA ALA A 201 -19.25 -3.03 9.61
C ALA A 201 -18.78 -1.57 9.57
N LEU A 202 -18.19 -1.11 8.47
CA LEU A 202 -17.76 0.28 8.32
C LEU A 202 -18.98 1.22 8.31
N PRO A 203 -18.95 2.31 9.09
CA PRO A 203 -19.91 3.39 8.92
C PRO A 203 -19.66 4.11 7.59
N LYS A 204 -20.56 5.03 7.23
CA LYS A 204 -20.31 5.90 6.08
C LYS A 204 -19.11 6.79 6.36
N ILE A 205 -18.00 6.52 5.67
CA ILE A 205 -16.73 7.25 5.80
C ILE A 205 -16.30 7.84 4.47
N ASP A 206 -15.69 9.02 4.52
CA ASP A 206 -15.15 9.74 3.37
C ASP A 206 -13.71 9.29 3.07
N ALA A 207 -13.54 8.01 2.74
CA ALA A 207 -12.26 7.42 2.38
C ALA A 207 -12.42 6.22 1.43
N TYR A 208 -11.40 6.01 0.61
CA TYR A 208 -11.33 4.89 -0.32
C TYR A 208 -10.63 3.68 0.31
N PHE A 209 -10.93 2.48 -0.20
CA PHE A 209 -10.33 1.23 0.26
C PHE A 209 -9.70 0.53 -0.94
N ILE A 210 -8.39 0.31 -0.85
CA ILE A 210 -7.56 -0.38 -1.83
C ILE A 210 -7.04 -1.65 -1.17
N PHE A 211 -7.51 -2.80 -1.63
CA PHE A 211 -7.34 -4.05 -0.91
C PHE A 211 -6.06 -4.79 -1.31
N GLY A 212 -5.34 -5.35 -0.33
CA GLY A 212 -4.11 -6.11 -0.55
C GLY A 212 -4.34 -7.49 -1.21
N LEU A 213 -3.67 -7.74 -2.33
CA LEU A 213 -3.65 -9.02 -3.03
C LEU A 213 -2.21 -9.53 -3.16
N MET A 214 -1.97 -10.77 -2.74
CA MET A 214 -0.66 -11.42 -2.88
C MET A 214 -0.82 -12.78 -3.56
N PRO A 215 -0.26 -12.95 -4.78
CA PRO A 215 -0.23 -14.26 -5.41
C PRO A 215 0.65 -15.25 -4.64
N LEU A 216 0.09 -16.42 -4.32
CA LEU A 216 0.79 -17.45 -3.54
C LEU A 216 1.53 -18.42 -4.46
N LYS A 217 2.86 -18.50 -4.37
CA LYS A 217 3.65 -19.38 -5.26
C LYS A 217 3.71 -20.85 -4.80
N SER A 218 3.37 -21.12 -3.54
CA SER A 218 3.46 -22.47 -2.95
C SER A 218 2.73 -22.56 -1.61
N ALA A 219 2.39 -23.79 -1.20
CA ALA A 219 1.88 -24.07 0.14
C ALA A 219 2.90 -23.71 1.24
N LYS A 220 4.21 -23.84 0.95
CA LYS A 220 5.28 -23.42 1.88
C LYS A 220 5.23 -21.93 2.17
N LEU A 221 5.00 -21.10 1.14
CA LEU A 221 4.84 -19.65 1.33
C LEU A 221 3.58 -19.36 2.16
N ALA A 222 2.46 -19.99 1.84
CA ALA A 222 1.21 -19.80 2.59
C ALA A 222 1.37 -20.14 4.09
N ASN A 223 1.99 -21.28 4.39
CA ASN A 223 2.29 -21.68 5.77
C ASN A 223 3.29 -20.73 6.45
N TYR A 224 4.28 -20.23 5.72
CA TYR A 224 5.19 -19.22 6.25
C TYR A 224 4.44 -17.94 6.64
N LEU A 225 3.53 -17.44 5.80
CA LEU A 225 2.74 -16.25 6.08
C LEU A 225 1.89 -16.44 7.35
N ASN A 226 1.16 -17.56 7.47
CA ASN A 226 0.35 -17.86 8.65
C ASN A 226 1.15 -17.87 9.95
N ASN A 227 2.40 -18.35 9.90
CA ASN A 227 3.22 -18.53 11.10
C ASN A 227 4.09 -17.31 11.45
N ASN A 228 4.41 -16.46 10.47
CA ASN A 228 5.46 -15.43 10.64
C ASN A 228 4.97 -14.00 10.35
N VAL A 229 3.81 -13.81 9.72
CA VAL A 229 3.31 -12.47 9.36
C VAL A 229 2.01 -12.18 10.11
N PRO A 230 2.08 -11.39 11.20
CA PRO A 230 0.89 -11.03 11.97
C PRO A 230 -0.19 -10.36 11.11
N GLY A 231 -1.43 -10.80 11.28
CA GLY A 231 -2.59 -10.24 10.57
C GLY A 231 -2.84 -10.85 9.18
N ILE A 232 -1.98 -11.74 8.68
CA ILE A 232 -2.26 -12.53 7.48
C ILE A 232 -2.72 -13.92 7.88
N HIS A 233 -3.84 -14.35 7.28
CA HIS A 233 -4.35 -15.70 7.40
C HIS A 233 -4.75 -16.24 6.03
N VAL A 234 -4.09 -17.31 5.60
CA VAL A 234 -4.40 -18.09 4.41
C VAL A 234 -5.26 -19.29 4.84
N PRO A 235 -6.51 -19.40 4.38
CA PRO A 235 -7.38 -20.52 4.71
C PRO A 235 -6.82 -21.86 4.25
N GLU A 236 -7.03 -22.92 5.06
CA GLU A 236 -6.52 -24.28 4.79
C GLU A 236 -6.91 -24.80 3.40
N LYS A 237 -8.16 -24.55 2.97
CA LYS A 237 -8.64 -24.90 1.63
C LYS A 237 -7.78 -24.36 0.48
N LEU A 238 -7.13 -23.21 0.67
CA LEU A 238 -6.24 -22.62 -0.32
C LEU A 238 -4.85 -23.26 -0.24
N ILE A 239 -4.40 -23.59 0.97
CA ILE A 239 -3.16 -24.32 1.20
C ILE A 239 -3.24 -25.71 0.54
N ASP A 240 -4.36 -26.42 0.69
CA ASP A 240 -4.60 -27.72 0.06
C ASP A 240 -4.51 -27.64 -1.48
N ARG A 241 -5.15 -26.63 -2.09
CA ARG A 241 -5.04 -26.39 -3.54
C ARG A 241 -3.59 -26.16 -3.96
N LEU A 242 -2.84 -25.38 -3.18
CA LEU A 242 -1.43 -25.11 -3.43
C LEU A 242 -0.53 -26.33 -3.25
N GLN A 243 -0.88 -27.28 -2.38
CA GLN A 243 -0.15 -28.54 -2.24
C GLN A 243 -0.29 -29.41 -3.50
N VAL A 244 -1.46 -29.37 -4.14
CA VAL A 244 -1.76 -30.19 -5.33
C VAL A 244 -1.20 -29.56 -6.60
N LYS A 245 -1.50 -28.29 -6.88
CA LYS A 245 -1.14 -27.64 -8.16
C LYS A 245 0.00 -26.62 -8.07
N GLY A 246 0.53 -26.36 -6.88
CA GLY A 246 1.62 -25.40 -6.69
C GLY A 246 1.29 -24.01 -7.24
N ARG A 247 2.16 -23.50 -8.11
CA ARG A 247 2.08 -22.15 -8.67
C ARG A 247 0.82 -21.91 -9.49
N GLU A 248 0.30 -22.93 -10.18
CA GLU A 248 -0.92 -22.82 -11.00
C GLU A 248 -2.14 -22.48 -10.12
N ALA A 249 -2.37 -23.22 -9.03
CA ALA A 249 -3.41 -22.89 -8.05
C ALA A 249 -3.20 -21.49 -7.47
N GLY A 250 -1.96 -21.09 -7.24
CA GLY A 250 -1.60 -19.75 -6.79
C GLY A 250 -2.11 -18.63 -7.70
N PHE A 251 -1.95 -18.83 -9.01
CA PHE A 251 -2.44 -17.91 -10.03
C PHE A 251 -3.98 -17.92 -10.09
N GLU A 252 -4.61 -19.10 -10.15
CA GLU A 252 -6.07 -19.25 -10.12
C GLU A 252 -6.70 -18.54 -8.91
N ILE A 253 -6.13 -18.74 -7.71
CA ILE A 253 -6.59 -18.09 -6.48
C ILE A 253 -6.46 -16.57 -6.58
N ALA A 254 -5.35 -16.06 -7.12
CA ALA A 254 -5.17 -14.63 -7.30
C ALA A 254 -6.19 -14.03 -8.28
N GLN A 255 -6.52 -14.74 -9.36
CA GLN A 255 -7.56 -14.33 -10.32
C GLN A 255 -8.96 -14.31 -9.70
N GLU A 256 -9.31 -15.37 -8.95
CA GLU A 256 -10.58 -15.47 -8.21
C GLU A 256 -10.73 -14.30 -7.24
N LEU A 257 -9.71 -14.09 -6.40
CA LEU A 257 -9.67 -13.00 -5.42
C LEU A 257 -9.78 -11.63 -6.09
N PHE A 258 -8.97 -11.38 -7.13
CA PHE A 258 -8.99 -10.11 -7.86
C PHE A 258 -10.36 -9.82 -8.50
N THR A 259 -11.00 -10.84 -9.08
CA THR A 259 -12.30 -10.72 -9.74
C THR A 259 -13.42 -10.38 -8.75
N GLU A 260 -13.43 -11.02 -7.58
CA GLU A 260 -14.44 -10.73 -6.57
C GLU A 260 -14.19 -9.37 -5.87
N MET A 261 -12.94 -9.03 -5.56
CA MET A 261 -12.59 -7.73 -4.93
C MET A 261 -13.03 -6.53 -5.77
N LYS A 262 -12.93 -6.63 -7.10
CA LYS A 262 -13.41 -5.57 -8.02
C LYS A 262 -14.86 -5.15 -7.81
N LYS A 263 -15.70 -6.04 -7.28
CA LYS A 263 -17.12 -5.77 -7.04
C LYS A 263 -17.36 -5.08 -5.69
N MET A 264 -16.35 -5.04 -4.82
CA MET A 264 -16.51 -4.71 -3.40
C MET A 264 -15.69 -3.49 -2.95
N VAL A 265 -14.55 -3.22 -3.59
CA VAL A 265 -13.59 -2.19 -3.16
C VAL A 265 -13.22 -1.23 -4.28
N HIS A 266 -12.60 -0.11 -3.91
CA HIS A 266 -12.24 0.96 -4.84
C HIS A 266 -10.98 0.64 -5.65
N GLY A 267 -10.19 -0.33 -5.21
CA GLY A 267 -9.01 -0.79 -5.92
C GLY A 267 -8.34 -2.00 -5.28
N VAL A 268 -7.30 -2.51 -5.93
CA VAL A 268 -6.44 -3.57 -5.41
C VAL A 268 -4.99 -3.12 -5.39
N HIS A 269 -4.31 -3.40 -4.28
CA HIS A 269 -2.89 -3.22 -4.07
C HIS A 269 -2.18 -4.57 -4.16
N ILE A 270 -1.33 -4.77 -5.15
CA ILE A 270 -0.70 -6.06 -5.43
C ILE A 270 0.70 -6.10 -4.80
N PHE A 271 0.95 -7.14 -4.02
CA PHE A 271 2.27 -7.49 -3.50
C PHE A 271 2.93 -8.52 -4.44
N PRO A 272 3.92 -8.14 -5.28
CA PRO A 272 4.42 -9.04 -6.32
C PRO A 272 5.24 -10.21 -5.78
N MET A 273 5.81 -10.08 -4.59
CA MET A 273 6.75 -11.07 -4.02
C MET A 273 7.86 -11.46 -5.01
N GLY A 274 8.42 -10.45 -5.68
CA GLY A 274 9.45 -10.59 -6.71
C GLY A 274 8.99 -11.21 -8.02
N ASP A 275 7.68 -11.35 -8.27
CA ASP A 275 7.10 -11.97 -9.46
C ASP A 275 6.34 -11.00 -10.36
N ILE A 276 7.09 -10.13 -11.04
CA ILE A 276 6.48 -9.17 -11.94
C ILE A 276 5.76 -9.85 -13.10
N ASP A 277 6.28 -10.98 -13.60
CA ASP A 277 5.67 -11.70 -14.72
C ASP A 277 4.29 -12.24 -14.35
N LEU A 278 4.14 -12.79 -13.15
CA LEU A 278 2.85 -13.27 -12.66
C LEU A 278 1.86 -12.11 -12.48
N VAL A 279 2.30 -10.99 -11.92
CA VAL A 279 1.45 -9.79 -11.79
C VAL A 279 1.05 -9.27 -13.18
N THR A 280 1.98 -9.25 -14.13
CA THR A 280 1.70 -8.85 -15.51
C THR A 280 0.69 -9.78 -16.16
N ALA A 281 0.81 -11.11 -15.98
CA ALA A 281 -0.16 -12.08 -16.49
C ALA A 281 -1.55 -11.86 -15.90
N LEU A 282 -1.64 -11.69 -14.57
CA LEU A 282 -2.88 -11.40 -13.85
C LEU A 282 -3.56 -10.14 -14.38
N LEU A 283 -2.77 -9.11 -14.71
CA LEU A 283 -3.27 -7.84 -15.22
C LEU A 283 -3.49 -7.82 -16.74
N LYS A 284 -2.86 -8.70 -17.52
CA LYS A 284 -3.06 -8.81 -18.98
C LYS A 284 -4.34 -9.55 -19.35
N GLU A 285 -4.72 -10.56 -18.57
CA GLU A 285 -5.98 -11.28 -18.77
C GLU A 285 -7.22 -10.36 -18.66
N LYS A 286 -7.02 -9.17 -18.05
CA LYS A 286 -7.93 -8.01 -18.06
C LYS A 286 -8.36 -7.59 -19.47
N GLU A 287 -7.50 -7.69 -20.49
CA GLU A 287 -7.86 -7.31 -21.86
C GLU A 287 -8.74 -8.36 -22.55
N PHE A 288 -8.59 -9.64 -22.21
CA PHE A 288 -9.38 -10.72 -22.83
C PHE A 288 -10.82 -10.76 -22.32
N ASN A 289 -11.03 -10.49 -21.02
CA ASN A 289 -12.38 -10.50 -20.43
C ASN A 289 -13.08 -9.12 -20.45
N GLY A 290 -12.34 -8.03 -20.70
CA GLY A 290 -12.88 -6.67 -20.78
C GLY A 290 -13.51 -6.27 -22.13
N ARG A 291 -13.41 -7.11 -23.17
CA ARG A 291 -14.09 -6.92 -24.46
C ARG A 291 -15.46 -7.61 -24.58
N SER A 292 -15.91 -8.30 -23.52
CA SER A 292 -17.11 -9.16 -23.56
C SER A 292 -18.27 -8.69 -22.68
N SER A 293 -18.26 -7.46 -22.17
CA SER A 293 -19.35 -6.93 -21.33
C SER A 293 -19.79 -5.52 -21.72
N ASN A 294 -20.03 -5.32 -23.02
CA ASN A 294 -21.14 -4.46 -23.46
C ASN A 294 -22.32 -5.37 -23.79
N ILE A 295 -23.14 -5.68 -22.80
CA ILE A 295 -24.47 -6.24 -23.02
C ILE A 295 -25.46 -5.43 -22.19
N SER A 296 -26.24 -4.65 -22.95
CA SER A 296 -27.53 -3.98 -22.66
C SER A 296 -27.66 -3.14 -21.40
#